data_AF-A0A7X3VRC6-F1
#
_entry.id   AF-A0A7X3VRC6-F1
#
_cell.length_a   1.000
_cell.length_b   1.000
_cell.length_c   1.000
_cell.angle_alpha   90.00
_cell.angle_beta   90.00
_cell.angle_gamma   90.00
#
_symmetry.space_group_name_H-M   'P 1'
#
loop_
_entity.id
_entity.type
_entity.pdbx_description
1 polymer ?
#
loop_
_entity_poly.entity_id
_entity_poly.type
_entity_poly.pdbx_seq_one_letter_code
_entity_poly.pdbx_strand_id
1 'polypeptide(L)'
;MIREIICAASTVLLLCALFPIMSTDAQRDEATVAANWTFNDGSANDTSKKKLNGNAVGGPKAVDGIAGKALKFDGKDDGIKIPDSVDINTGGPYT
;
A
#
# COMPACT_ATOMS: atom_id res chain seq x y z
N MET A 1 -4.14 -46.95 25.01
CA MET A 1 -4.50 -46.66 23.61
C MET A 1 -5.52 -45.53 23.49
N ILE A 2 -6.74 -45.64 24.04
CA ILE A 2 -7.78 -44.60 23.85
C ILE A 2 -7.45 -43.22 24.44
N ARG A 3 -6.79 -43.15 25.61
CA ARG A 3 -6.39 -41.88 26.26
C ARG A 3 -5.29 -41.12 25.51
N GLU A 4 -4.37 -41.83 24.88
CA GLU A 4 -3.29 -41.21 24.10
C GLU A 4 -3.83 -40.64 22.79
N ILE A 5 -4.79 -41.33 22.17
CA ILE A 5 -5.51 -40.84 20.99
C ILE A 5 -6.31 -39.57 21.33
N ILE A 6 -6.98 -39.53 22.49
CA ILE A 6 -7.74 -38.35 22.93
C ILE A 6 -6.81 -37.15 23.22
N CYS A 7 -5.67 -37.37 23.88
CA CYS A 7 -4.69 -36.30 24.12
C CYS A 7 -4.08 -35.78 22.81
N ALA A 8 -3.67 -36.66 21.90
CA ALA A 8 -3.11 -36.29 20.61
C ALA A 8 -4.14 -35.58 19.71
N ALA A 9 -5.40 -36.02 19.73
CA ALA A 9 -6.47 -35.35 18.98
C ALA A 9 -6.76 -33.96 19.54
N SER A 10 -6.74 -33.79 20.86
CA SER A 10 -7.01 -32.50 21.52
C SER A 10 -5.90 -31.48 21.26
N THR A 11 -4.63 -31.91 21.26
CA THR A 11 -3.49 -31.02 20.97
C THR A 11 -3.43 -30.61 19.49
N VAL A 12 -3.78 -31.52 18.58
CA VAL A 12 -3.91 -31.21 17.14
C VAL A 12 -5.05 -30.23 16.90
N LEU A 13 -6.21 -30.41 17.55
CA LEU A 13 -7.35 -29.50 17.41
C LEU A 13 -7.04 -28.09 17.96
N LEU A 14 -6.34 -28.01 19.10
CA LEU A 14 -5.87 -26.74 19.68
C LEU A 14 -4.82 -26.04 18.80
N LEU A 15 -3.91 -26.79 18.17
CA LEU A 15 -2.98 -26.23 17.20
C LEU A 15 -3.75 -25.67 15.99
N CYS A 16 -4.67 -26.43 15.40
CA CYS A 16 -5.44 -25.98 14.22
C CYS A 16 -6.32 -24.74 14.50
N ALA A 17 -6.82 -24.57 15.73
CA ALA A 17 -7.60 -23.40 16.12
C ALA A 17 -6.76 -22.15 16.42
N LEU A 18 -5.43 -22.29 16.56
CA LEU A 18 -4.48 -21.20 16.83
C LEU A 18 -3.61 -20.84 15.60
N PHE A 19 -3.66 -21.63 14.53
CA PHE A 19 -3.12 -21.26 13.22
C PHE A 19 -4.02 -20.17 12.61
N PRO A 20 -3.45 -19.12 12.02
CA PRO A 20 -3.69 -17.74 12.41
C PRO A 20 -4.98 -17.16 11.81
N ILE A 21 -5.50 -16.14 12.51
CA ILE A 21 -6.32 -15.07 11.93
C ILE A 21 -5.40 -14.33 10.94
N MET A 22 -5.19 -14.90 9.76
CA MET A 22 -4.36 -14.28 8.73
C MET A 22 -5.09 -13.03 8.26
N SER A 23 -4.53 -11.86 8.57
CA SER A 23 -5.00 -10.60 8.02
C SER A 23 -4.97 -10.71 6.50
N THR A 24 -6.14 -10.68 5.86
CA THR A 24 -6.22 -10.56 4.41
C THR A 24 -6.12 -9.08 4.09
N ASP A 25 -4.91 -8.62 3.77
CA ASP A 25 -4.77 -7.30 3.15
C ASP A 25 -5.32 -7.36 1.72
N ALA A 26 -5.99 -6.28 1.29
CA ALA A 26 -6.33 -6.13 -0.12
C ALA A 26 -5.02 -5.99 -0.91
N GLN A 27 -4.55 -7.10 -1.49
CA GLN A 27 -3.32 -7.08 -2.28
C GLN A 27 -3.56 -6.30 -3.56
N ARG A 28 -2.78 -5.25 -3.78
CA ARG A 28 -2.74 -4.54 -5.05
C ARG A 28 -2.22 -5.48 -6.13
N ASP A 29 -2.91 -5.51 -7.28
CA ASP A 29 -2.39 -6.14 -8.47
C ASP A 29 -1.38 -5.21 -9.17
N GLU A 30 -0.11 -5.55 -9.02
CA GLU A 30 1.01 -4.84 -9.65
C GLU A 30 0.94 -4.85 -11.19
N ALA A 31 0.17 -5.77 -11.80
CA ALA A 31 -0.03 -5.79 -13.25
C ALA A 31 -1.01 -4.71 -13.73
N THR A 32 -1.95 -4.29 -12.88
CA THR A 32 -3.03 -3.36 -13.24
C THR A 32 -2.94 -2.01 -12.54
N VAL A 33 -2.03 -1.83 -11.59
CA VAL A 33 -1.81 -0.53 -10.95
C VAL A 33 -1.34 0.52 -11.97
N ALA A 34 -1.97 1.69 -11.96
CA ALA A 34 -1.57 2.81 -12.81
C ALA A 34 -0.24 3.45 -12.35
N ALA A 35 -0.05 3.62 -11.03
CA ALA A 35 1.17 4.09 -10.39
C ALA A 35 1.15 3.78 -8.88
N ASN A 36 2.31 3.82 -8.23
CA ASN A 36 2.43 3.69 -6.79
C ASN A 36 3.42 4.67 -6.18
N TRP A 37 2.93 5.67 -5.44
CA TRP A 37 3.75 6.60 -4.67
C TRP A 37 3.65 6.28 -3.18
N THR A 38 4.76 5.80 -2.61
CA THR A 38 4.79 5.39 -1.18
C THR A 38 5.25 6.49 -0.23
N PHE A 39 5.95 7.51 -0.77
CA PHE A 39 6.55 8.62 -0.01
C PHE A 39 7.58 8.22 1.05
N ASN A 40 7.90 6.94 1.21
CA ASN A 40 8.80 6.43 2.24
C ASN A 40 10.25 6.91 2.10
N ASP A 41 10.67 7.25 0.88
CA ASP A 41 11.96 7.88 0.60
C ASP A 41 11.93 9.42 0.73
N GLY A 42 10.79 9.98 1.15
CA GLY A 42 10.57 11.42 1.28
C GLY A 42 10.21 12.12 -0.03
N SER A 43 9.94 11.38 -1.10
CA SER A 43 9.66 11.93 -2.43
C SER A 43 8.47 11.26 -3.10
N ALA A 44 7.98 11.84 -4.21
CA ALA A 44 6.90 11.26 -5.02
C ALA A 44 7.44 10.34 -6.13
N ASN A 45 8.42 9.48 -5.83
CA ASN A 45 8.88 8.47 -6.78
C ASN A 45 7.84 7.37 -6.96
N ASP A 46 7.57 7.00 -8.22
CA ASP A 46 6.69 5.88 -8.55
C ASP A 46 7.48 4.58 -8.41
N THR A 47 7.05 3.72 -7.50
CA THR A 47 7.66 2.41 -7.27
C THR A 47 7.01 1.31 -8.11
N SER A 48 6.03 1.63 -8.93
CA SER A 48 5.49 0.71 -9.92
C SER A 48 6.47 0.53 -11.10
N LYS A 49 6.09 -0.30 -12.06
CA LYS A 49 6.87 -0.49 -13.30
C LYS A 49 6.59 0.58 -14.36
N LYS A 50 5.74 1.58 -14.06
CA LYS A 50 5.25 2.59 -15.02
C LYS A 50 6.10 3.89 -15.05
N LYS A 51 6.95 4.11 -14.04
CA LYS A 51 7.91 5.23 -13.96
C LYS A 51 7.23 6.62 -13.99
N LEU A 52 6.05 6.73 -13.42
CA LEU A 52 5.29 7.99 -13.31
C LEU A 52 5.76 8.81 -12.10
N ASN A 53 7.06 9.12 -12.05
CA ASN A 53 7.65 9.88 -10.96
C ASN A 53 7.04 11.29 -10.88
N GLY A 54 6.57 11.65 -9.71
CA GLY A 54 6.09 12.98 -9.40
C GLY A 54 7.22 13.93 -9.00
N ASN A 55 7.12 15.19 -9.42
CA ASN A 55 7.99 16.27 -8.97
C ASN A 55 7.25 17.17 -7.98
N ALA A 56 7.89 17.48 -6.85
CA ALA A 56 7.31 18.34 -5.83
C ALA A 56 7.29 19.81 -6.28
N VAL A 57 6.18 20.50 -5.98
CA VAL A 57 5.93 21.93 -6.22
C VAL A 57 5.51 22.56 -4.90
N GLY A 58 5.89 23.81 -4.61
CA GLY A 58 5.60 24.49 -3.32
C GLY A 58 6.50 24.05 -2.16
N GLY A 59 6.98 22.81 -2.20
CA GLY A 59 7.91 22.24 -1.23
C GLY A 59 7.22 21.45 -0.10
N PRO A 60 6.28 20.54 -0.41
CA PRO A 60 5.62 19.70 0.58
C PRO A 60 6.66 18.92 1.39
N LYS A 61 6.34 18.71 2.66
CA LYS A 61 7.28 18.06 3.60
C LYS A 61 6.90 16.60 3.82
N ALA A 62 7.88 15.72 3.73
CA ALA A 62 7.74 14.36 4.20
C ALA A 62 7.62 14.33 5.73
N VAL A 63 6.54 13.73 6.23
CA VAL A 63 6.24 13.56 7.65
C VAL A 63 5.90 12.09 7.93
N ASP A 64 5.85 11.69 9.19
CA ASP A 64 5.31 10.38 9.55
C ASP A 64 3.81 10.32 9.24
N GLY A 65 3.40 9.29 8.48
CA GLY A 65 2.03 9.02 8.11
C GLY A 65 1.43 7.88 8.93
N ILE A 66 0.22 7.44 8.55
CA ILE A 66 -0.45 6.28 9.16
C ILE A 66 0.36 4.99 8.90
N ALA A 67 0.93 4.86 7.70
CA ALA A 67 1.78 3.75 7.30
C ALA A 67 3.03 4.29 6.61
N GLY A 68 4.15 4.34 7.34
CA GLY A 68 5.41 4.89 6.84
C GLY A 68 5.40 6.42 6.79
N LYS A 69 5.74 7.00 5.64
CA LYS A 69 5.78 8.46 5.44
C LYS A 69 4.59 8.96 4.61
N ALA A 70 4.32 10.25 4.72
CA ALA A 70 3.34 10.96 3.92
C ALA A 70 3.87 12.35 3.54
N LEU A 71 3.29 12.97 2.52
CA LEU A 71 3.55 14.36 2.19
C LEU A 71 2.51 15.26 2.86
N LYS A 72 2.99 16.25 3.63
CA LYS A 72 2.17 17.31 4.20
C LYS A 72 2.12 18.47 3.22
N PHE A 73 0.90 18.85 2.82
CA PHE A 73 0.60 19.99 1.97
C PHE A 73 0.08 21.15 2.81
N ASP A 74 0.52 22.36 2.51
CA ASP A 74 0.14 23.58 3.24
C ASP A 74 -1.21 24.19 2.81
N GLY A 75 -1.77 23.70 1.69
CA GLY A 75 -3.04 24.15 1.13
C GLY A 75 -2.97 25.47 0.35
N LYS A 76 -1.78 25.98 0.03
CA LYS A 76 -1.58 27.22 -0.75
C LYS A 76 -0.95 26.95 -2.11
N ASP A 77 0.24 26.37 -2.12
CA ASP A 77 1.03 26.14 -3.34
C ASP A 77 1.73 24.77 -3.39
N ASP A 78 1.62 23.98 -2.33
CA ASP A 78 2.14 22.62 -2.30
C ASP A 78 1.37 21.70 -3.27
N GLY A 79 2.12 20.93 -4.06
CA GLY A 79 1.56 19.95 -4.98
C GLY A 79 2.59 18.96 -5.49
N ILE A 80 2.12 17.92 -6.19
CA ILE A 80 2.96 17.00 -6.95
C ILE A 80 2.54 17.09 -8.42
N LYS A 81 3.50 17.39 -9.29
CA LYS A 81 3.32 17.36 -10.74
C LYS A 81 3.77 16.00 -11.28
N ILE A 82 2.85 15.28 -11.91
CA ILE A 82 3.08 13.94 -12.47
C ILE A 82 3.11 14.07 -14.00
N PRO A 83 3.98 13.34 -14.73
CA PRO A 83 3.98 13.35 -16.19
C PRO A 83 2.70 12.72 -16.75
N ASP A 84 2.29 13.18 -17.94
CA ASP A 84 1.16 12.58 -18.64
C ASP A 84 1.46 11.12 -19.03
N SER A 85 0.45 10.26 -18.90
CA SER A 85 0.45 8.86 -19.32
C SER A 85 -0.96 8.37 -19.61
N VAL A 86 -1.07 7.43 -20.55
CA VAL A 86 -2.32 6.71 -20.86
C VAL A 86 -2.92 6.00 -19.64
N ASP A 87 -2.09 5.65 -18.65
CA ASP A 87 -2.52 4.94 -17.45
C ASP A 87 -3.24 5.85 -16.43
N ILE A 88 -2.99 7.17 -16.44
CA ILE A 88 -3.55 8.13 -15.47
C ILE A 88 -4.39 9.24 -16.12
N ASN A 89 -4.12 9.60 -17.38
CA ASN A 89 -4.90 10.56 -18.15
C ASN A 89 -6.01 9.82 -18.93
N THR A 90 -6.84 9.06 -18.21
CA THR A 90 -8.00 8.37 -18.78
C THR A 90 -9.09 9.42 -19.01
N GLY A 91 -9.17 9.94 -20.24
CA GLY A 91 -9.98 11.11 -20.65
C GLY A 91 -11.50 11.00 -20.44
N GLY A 92 -11.95 10.81 -19.21
CA GLY A 92 -13.33 10.94 -18.77
C GLY A 92 -13.63 12.38 -18.30
N PRO A 93 -14.91 12.73 -18.09
CA PRO A 93 -15.25 14.06 -17.57
C PRO A 93 -14.68 14.21 -16.16
N TYR A 94 -13.68 15.08 -16.01
CA TYR A 94 -13.24 15.56 -14.71
C TYR A 94 -14.18 16.69 -14.28
N THR A 95 -15.35 16.33 -13.76
CA THR A 95 -16.33 17.24 -13.13
C THR A 95 -16.31 17.08 -11.63
#